data_AF-A0A520I7A0-F1
#
_entry.id   AF-A0A520I7A0-F1
#
_cell.length_a   1.000
_cell.length_b   1.000
_cell.length_c   1.000
_cell.angle_alpha   90.00
_cell.angle_beta   90.00
_cell.angle_gamma   90.00
#
_symmetry.space_group_name_H-M   'P 1'
#
loop_
_entity.id
_entity.type
_entity.pdbx_description
1 polymer ?
#
loop_
_entity_poly.entity_id
_entity_poly.type
_entity_poly.pdbx_seq_one_letter_code
_entity_poly.pdbx_strand_id
1 'polypeptide(L)'
;MNAQTIRSMMTSFQDNSWSGISKNLTVNQCLAAIKTGTYQSTVTRLRAYLRDKQPERYDQEKRKLPAVTFSATFKEKRNRGSVAIYNQLLVLDVDKIDAQRMGEVKGIFS
;
A
#
# COMPACT_ATOMS: atom_id res chain seq x y z
N MET A 1 -15.26 -8.95 14.00
CA MET A 1 -15.31 -7.70 13.22
C MET A 1 -15.80 -8.05 11.82
N ASN A 2 -16.75 -7.31 11.25
CA ASN A 2 -17.29 -7.64 9.92
C ASN A 2 -16.59 -6.83 8.81
N ALA A 3 -16.82 -7.21 7.55
CA ALA A 3 -16.18 -6.58 6.40
C ALA A 3 -16.54 -5.08 6.25
N GLN A 4 -17.76 -4.68 6.62
CA GLN A 4 -18.19 -3.28 6.56
C GLN A 4 -17.45 -2.44 7.60
N THR A 5 -17.24 -2.97 8.81
CA THR A 5 -16.42 -2.33 9.84
C THR A 5 -14.98 -2.16 9.36
N ILE A 6 -14.36 -3.19 8.79
CA ILE A 6 -12.98 -3.09 8.28
C ILE A 6 -12.89 -2.01 7.19
N ARG A 7 -13.85 -1.97 6.28
CA ARG A 7 -13.89 -1.01 5.17
C ARG A 7 -13.98 0.45 5.63
N SER A 8 -14.62 0.72 6.76
CA SER A 8 -14.75 2.08 7.32
C SER A 8 -13.58 2.49 8.22
N MET A 9 -12.68 1.57 8.58
CA MET A 9 -11.52 1.90 9.40
C MET A 9 -10.60 2.91 8.72
N MET A 10 -10.10 3.86 9.50
CA MET A 10 -9.13 4.84 9.03
C MET A 10 -7.72 4.26 8.98
N THR A 11 -6.98 4.70 7.98
CA THR A 11 -5.58 4.38 7.70
C THR A 11 -4.84 5.70 7.48
N SER A 12 -3.52 5.73 7.64
CA SER A 12 -2.73 6.90 7.27
C SER A 12 -2.13 6.75 5.88
N PHE A 13 -2.22 7.83 5.12
CA PHE A 13 -1.73 7.95 3.76
C PHE A 13 -0.63 9.01 3.69
N GLN A 14 0.40 8.72 2.89
CA GLN A 14 1.53 9.59 2.58
C GLN A 14 1.60 9.73 1.07
N ASP A 15 1.74 10.96 0.55
CA ASP A 15 1.83 11.19 -0.90
C ASP A 15 3.08 10.53 -1.52
N ASN A 16 4.13 10.35 -0.71
CA ASN A 16 5.31 9.57 -1.07
C ASN A 16 6.00 8.99 0.18
N SER A 17 7.05 8.19 -0.01
CA SER A 17 7.74 7.50 1.10
C SER A 17 8.43 8.42 2.13
N TRP A 18 8.66 9.69 1.79
CA TRP A 18 9.37 10.66 2.63
C TRP A 18 8.47 11.76 3.20
N SER A 19 7.25 11.90 2.70
CA SER A 19 6.32 12.89 3.22
C SER A 19 5.91 12.53 4.64
N GLY A 20 5.52 13.54 5.43
CA GLY A 20 4.71 13.31 6.63
C GLY A 20 3.35 12.67 6.27
N ILE A 21 2.51 12.47 7.28
CA ILE A 21 1.13 12.01 7.04
C ILE A 21 0.38 13.09 6.27
N SER A 22 -0.01 12.77 5.03
CA SER A 22 -0.72 13.71 4.15
C SER A 22 -2.21 13.78 4.50
N LYS A 23 -2.82 12.63 4.77
CA LYS A 23 -4.24 12.50 5.11
C LYS A 23 -4.54 11.12 5.68
N ASN A 24 -5.73 10.98 6.26
CA ASN A 24 -6.28 9.67 6.59
C ASN A 24 -7.31 9.27 5.54
N LEU A 25 -7.29 8.00 5.15
CA LEU A 25 -8.23 7.40 4.21
C LEU A 25 -8.86 6.17 4.85
N THR A 26 -10.09 5.85 4.49
CA THR A 26 -10.67 4.56 4.90
C THR A 26 -10.00 3.42 4.14
N VAL A 27 -10.00 2.21 4.71
CA VAL A 27 -9.56 0.99 4.01
C VAL A 27 -10.25 0.88 2.65
N ASN A 28 -11.55 1.18 2.57
CA ASN A 28 -12.29 1.13 1.31
C ASN A 28 -11.79 2.13 0.27
N GLN A 29 -11.43 3.35 0.68
CA GLN A 29 -10.86 4.36 -0.23
C GLN A 29 -9.49 3.90 -0.77
N CYS A 30 -8.64 3.33 0.07
CA CYS A 30 -7.36 2.77 -0.35
C CYS A 30 -7.54 1.61 -1.35
N LEU A 31 -8.42 0.66 -1.03
CA LEU A 31 -8.70 -0.46 -1.92
C LEU A 31 -9.32 -0.02 -3.24
N ALA A 32 -10.19 1.00 -3.24
CA ALA A 32 -10.75 1.57 -4.45
C ALA A 32 -9.66 2.15 -5.35
N ALA A 33 -8.75 2.97 -4.82
CA ALA A 33 -7.65 3.55 -5.60
C ALA A 33 -6.72 2.50 -6.23
N ILE A 34 -6.50 1.38 -5.54
CA ILE A 34 -5.74 0.24 -6.07
C ILE A 34 -6.51 -0.44 -7.21
N LYS A 35 -7.80 -0.71 -6.99
CA LYS A 35 -8.65 -1.46 -7.94
C LYS A 35 -8.98 -0.67 -9.21
N THR A 36 -9.18 0.64 -9.12
CA THR A 36 -9.52 1.50 -10.27
C THR A 36 -8.31 1.89 -11.10
N GLY A 37 -7.10 1.46 -10.72
CA GLY A 37 -5.89 1.74 -11.48
C GLY A 37 -5.42 3.19 -11.36
N THR A 38 -5.76 3.90 -10.28
CA THR A 38 -5.33 5.30 -10.04
C THR A 38 -3.83 5.52 -10.27
N TYR A 39 -3.01 4.51 -9.95
CA TYR A 39 -1.54 4.57 -10.10
C TYR A 39 -0.99 3.68 -11.21
N GLN A 40 -1.84 3.12 -12.08
CA GLN A 40 -1.47 2.11 -13.07
C GLN A 40 -0.41 2.60 -14.05
N SER A 41 -0.51 3.84 -14.53
CA SER A 41 0.48 4.44 -15.45
C SER A 41 1.87 4.50 -14.82
N THR A 42 1.95 4.97 -13.58
CA THR A 42 3.20 5.07 -12.81
C THR A 42 3.78 3.68 -12.51
N VAL A 43 2.95 2.73 -12.07
CA VAL A 43 3.40 1.35 -11.80
C VAL A 43 3.86 0.65 -13.07
N THR A 44 3.18 0.86 -14.19
CA THR A 44 3.59 0.32 -15.50
C THR A 44 4.95 0.85 -15.92
N ARG A 45 5.19 2.16 -15.73
CA ARG A 45 6.50 2.79 -15.99
C ARG A 45 7.59 2.22 -15.09
N LEU A 46 7.33 2.05 -13.80
CA LEU A 46 8.29 1.44 -12.86
C LEU A 46 8.66 0.02 -13.29
N ARG A 47 7.68 -0.79 -13.72
CA ARG A 47 7.94 -2.14 -14.25
C ARG A 47 8.80 -2.11 -15.51
N ALA A 48 8.71 -1.06 -16.33
CA ALA A 48 9.58 -0.89 -17.50
C ALA A 48 11.06 -0.75 -17.09
N TYR A 49 11.38 0.06 -16.06
CA TYR A 49 12.76 0.18 -15.58
C TYR A 49 13.37 -1.15 -15.15
N LEU A 50 12.57 -2.04 -14.53
CA LEU A 50 13.05 -3.39 -14.19
C LEU A 50 13.33 -4.24 -15.44
N ARG A 51 12.46 -4.18 -16.45
CA ARG A 51 12.68 -4.89 -17.74
C ARG A 51 13.90 -4.36 -18.48
N ASP A 52 14.12 -3.05 -18.43
CA ASP A 52 15.21 -2.35 -19.11
C ASP A 52 16.53 -2.40 -18.32
N LYS A 53 16.59 -3.19 -17.23
CA LYS A 53 17.75 -3.36 -16.34
C LYS A 53 18.26 -2.04 -15.75
N GLN A 54 17.35 -1.16 -15.32
CA GLN A 54 17.62 0.13 -14.65
C GLN A 54 17.16 0.12 -13.18
N PRO A 55 17.76 -0.70 -12.29
CA PRO A 55 17.31 -0.84 -10.91
C PRO A 55 17.46 0.44 -10.08
N GLU A 56 18.49 1.25 -10.31
CA GLU A 56 18.71 2.51 -9.58
C GLU A 56 17.57 3.51 -9.87
N ARG A 57 17.16 3.58 -11.14
CA ARG A 57 16.05 4.43 -11.57
C ARG A 57 14.71 3.92 -11.04
N TYR A 58 14.52 2.60 -11.01
CA TYR A 58 13.37 1.99 -10.36
C TYR A 58 13.30 2.40 -8.89
N ASP A 59 14.39 2.27 -8.14
CA ASP A 59 14.42 2.58 -6.71
C ASP A 59 14.17 4.07 -6.43
N GLN A 60 14.74 4.96 -7.24
CA GLN A 60 14.51 6.40 -7.12
C GLN A 60 13.04 6.77 -7.36
N GLU A 61 12.43 6.24 -8.44
CA GLU A 61 11.06 6.58 -8.82
C GLU A 61 10.03 5.86 -7.94
N LYS A 62 10.32 4.64 -7.46
CA LYS A 62 9.43 3.87 -6.56
C LYS A 62 9.13 4.65 -5.29
N ARG A 63 10.09 5.40 -4.75
CA ARG A 63 9.91 6.19 -3.52
C ARG A 63 8.90 7.32 -3.67
N LYS A 64 8.59 7.73 -4.91
CA LYS A 64 7.55 8.74 -5.22
C LYS A 64 6.14 8.16 -5.21
N LEU A 65 5.98 6.83 -5.16
CA LEU A 65 4.66 6.24 -4.98
C LEU A 65 4.11 6.58 -3.59
N PRO A 66 2.80 6.78 -3.49
CA PRO A 66 2.18 6.96 -2.20
C PRO A 66 2.32 5.71 -1.33
N ALA A 67 2.33 5.92 -0.02
CA ALA A 67 2.38 4.86 0.96
C ALA A 67 1.12 4.90 1.84
N VAL A 68 0.67 3.71 2.26
CA VAL A 68 -0.45 3.56 3.19
C VAL A 68 -0.02 2.69 4.37
N THR A 69 -0.36 3.09 5.58
CA THR A 69 -0.25 2.25 6.77
C THR A 69 -1.66 1.84 7.20
N PHE A 70 -2.03 0.60 6.91
CA PHE A 70 -3.37 0.09 7.20
C PHE A 70 -3.63 -0.16 8.68
N SER A 71 -2.60 -0.40 9.50
CA SER A 71 -2.74 -0.84 10.89
C SER A 71 -2.97 0.30 11.90
N ALA A 72 -2.82 1.55 11.48
CA ALA A 72 -2.94 2.70 12.37
C ALA A 72 -3.14 4.02 11.61
N THR A 73 -3.62 5.03 12.34
CA THR A 73 -3.45 6.44 11.97
C THR A 73 -2.37 7.10 12.82
N PHE A 74 -1.75 8.15 12.28
CA PHE A 74 -0.70 8.91 12.96
C PHE A 74 -0.99 10.42 12.90
N LYS A 75 -0.49 11.16 13.89
CA LYS A 75 -0.67 12.61 13.99
C LYS A 75 0.22 13.38 13.01
N GLU A 76 1.49 12.98 12.90
CA GLU A 76 2.50 13.75 12.15
C GLU A 76 3.38 12.86 11.26
N LYS A 77 3.95 11.79 11.84
CA LYS A 77 4.88 10.89 11.17
C LYS A 77 4.65 9.44 11.58
N ARG A 78 5.08 8.51 10.74
CA ARG A 78 4.96 7.06 11.00
C ARG A 78 6.01 6.60 12.00
N ASN A 79 5.72 6.76 13.29
CA ASN A 79 6.50 6.18 14.39
C ASN A 79 5.60 5.89 15.60
N ARG A 80 6.14 5.17 16.59
CA ARG A 80 5.42 4.76 17.80
C ARG A 80 4.87 5.93 18.62
N GLY A 81 5.63 7.02 18.78
CA GLY A 81 5.22 8.18 19.57
C GLY A 81 4.13 9.04 18.93
N SER A 82 3.92 8.88 17.61
CA SER A 82 2.95 9.66 16.83
C SER A 82 1.67 8.87 16.49
N VAL A 83 1.49 7.65 17.00
CA VAL A 83 0.26 6.86 16.79
C VAL A 83 -0.94 7.63 17.37
N ALA A 84 -1.99 7.80 16.56
CA ALA A 84 -3.25 8.39 16.98
C ALA A 84 -4.28 7.29 17.32
N ILE A 85 -4.48 6.35 16.41
CA ILE A 85 -5.38 5.20 16.59
C ILE A 85 -4.69 3.95 16.06
N TYR A 86 -4.66 2.88 16.85
CA TYR A 86 -4.28 1.54 16.40
C TYR A 86 -5.56 0.75 16.09
N ASN A 87 -5.71 0.27 14.86
CA ASN A 87 -6.97 -0.34 14.40
C ASN A 87 -6.93 -1.88 14.36
N GLN A 88 -5.84 -2.49 14.81
CA GLN A 88 -5.68 -3.94 14.96
C GLN A 88 -5.79 -4.74 13.65
N LEU A 89 -5.62 -4.08 12.50
CA LEU A 89 -5.52 -4.78 11.21
C LEU A 89 -4.11 -5.35 11.03
N LEU A 90 -4.05 -6.67 10.81
CA LEU A 90 -2.85 -7.37 10.37
C LEU A 90 -2.75 -7.30 8.84
N VAL A 91 -1.63 -6.80 8.32
CA VAL A 91 -1.34 -6.75 6.89
C VAL A 91 -0.39 -7.89 6.56
N LEU A 92 -0.79 -8.75 5.62
CA LEU A 92 0.05 -9.81 5.07
C LEU A 92 0.52 -9.36 3.69
N ASP A 93 1.83 -9.18 3.53
CA ASP A 93 2.44 -8.85 2.24
C ASP A 93 3.05 -10.13 1.64
N VAL A 94 2.71 -10.41 0.39
CA VAL A 94 3.13 -11.64 -0.31
C VAL A 94 3.95 -11.23 -1.53
N ASP A 95 5.27 -11.36 -1.39
CA ASP A 95 6.25 -11.00 -2.39
C ASP A 95 6.97 -12.23 -2.96
N LYS A 96 7.70 -12.03 -4.08
CA LYS A 96 8.59 -13.03 -4.70
C LYS A 96 7.93 -14.37 -5.05
N ILE A 97 6.65 -14.36 -5.39
CA ILE A 97 5.93 -15.52 -5.91
C ILE A 97 5.89 -15.48 -7.45
N ASP A 98 6.10 -16.63 -8.08
CA ASP A 98 5.94 -16.79 -9.51
C ASP A 98 4.46 -16.97 -9.89
N ALA A 99 4.19 -17.10 -11.21
CA ALA A 99 2.82 -17.25 -11.71
C ALA A 99 2.12 -18.52 -11.22
N GLN A 100 2.86 -19.62 -11.03
CA GLN A 100 2.29 -20.86 -10.52
C GLN A 100 1.89 -20.69 -9.06
N ARG A 101 2.81 -20.22 -8.22
CA ARG A 101 2.58 -20.00 -6.79
C ARG A 101 1.51 -18.95 -6.54
N MET A 102 1.37 -17.95 -7.42
CA MET A 102 0.27 -16.99 -7.39
C MET A 102 -1.10 -17.67 -7.53
N GLY A 103 -1.23 -18.64 -8.44
CA GLY A 103 -2.46 -19.43 -8.60
C GLY A 103 -2.81 -20.19 -7.32
N GLU A 104 -1.83 -20.85 -6.71
CA GLU A 104 -1.99 -21.60 -5.47
C GLU A 104 -2.40 -20.70 -4.30
N VAL A 105 -1.71 -19.57 -4.11
CA VAL A 105 -2.00 -18.60 -3.05
C VAL A 105 -3.41 -18.03 -3.21
N LYS A 106 -3.83 -17.72 -4.44
CA LYS A 106 -5.17 -17.20 -4.70
C LYS A 106 -6.26 -18.18 -4.24
N GLY A 107 -6.06 -19.49 -4.40
CA GLY A 107 -6.98 -20.53 -3.96
C GLY A 107 -7.14 -20.64 -2.43
N ILE A 108 -6.17 -20.16 -1.65
CA ILE A 108 -6.24 -20.16 -0.17
C ILE A 108 -7.15 -19.02 0.34
N PHE A 109 -7.20 -17.90 -0.38
CA PHE A 109 -7.88 -16.67 0.04
C PHE A 109 -9.18 -16.38 -0.74
N SER A 110 -9.56 -17.23 -1.69
CA SER A 110 -10.79 -17.17 -2.49
C SER A 110 -11.90 -18.01 -1.88
#